data_AF-X1K040-F1
#
_entry.id   AF-X1K040-F1
#
_cell.length_a   1.000
_cell.length_b   1.000
_cell.length_c   1.000
_cell.angle_alpha   90.00
_cell.angle_beta   90.00
_cell.angle_gamma   90.00
#
_symmetry.space_group_name_H-M   'P 1'
#
loop_
_entity.id
_entity.type
_entity.pdbx_description
1 polymer ?
#
loop_
_entity_poly.entity_id
_entity_poly.type
_entity_poly.pdbx_seq_one_letter_code
_entity_poly.pdbx_strand_id
1 'polypeptide(L)'
;MDSESRYESQATNHEPQDMVERTLIIIKPDGIHRHLAGEIIGRFEKRGFKLVAAKFMQTSEGLARQLYAVHQGKPFFEGLVKYL
;
A
#
# COMPACT_ATOMS: atom_id res chain seq x y z
N MET A 1 -48.16 12.82 -31.61
CA MET A 1 -47.82 11.39 -31.82
C MET A 1 -46.40 11.23 -31.32
N ASP A 2 -46.34 11.10 -30.01
CA ASP A 2 -45.40 11.85 -29.20
C ASP A 2 -44.13 11.05 -28.92
N SER A 3 -43.02 11.76 -29.07
CA SER A 3 -41.64 11.35 -28.92
C SER A 3 -41.22 11.18 -27.45
N GLU A 4 -42.04 10.48 -26.66
CA GLU A 4 -41.87 10.33 -25.20
C GLU A 4 -41.57 8.87 -24.76
N SER A 5 -40.87 8.07 -25.57
CA SER A 5 -40.59 6.67 -25.23
C SER A 5 -39.10 6.30 -25.18
N ARG A 6 -38.18 7.27 -25.19
CA ARG A 6 -36.73 6.96 -25.21
C ARG A 6 -35.90 7.54 -24.06
N TYR A 7 -36.53 8.01 -22.99
CA TYR A 7 -35.82 8.53 -21.81
C TYR A 7 -36.21 7.86 -20.50
N GLU A 8 -36.45 6.55 -20.50
CA GLU A 8 -36.41 5.78 -19.26
C GLU A 8 -35.68 4.48 -19.52
N SER A 9 -34.58 4.27 -18.79
CA SER A 9 -33.92 3.00 -18.46
C SER A 9 -32.41 3.10 -18.61
N GLN A 10 -31.75 3.75 -17.65
CA GLN A 10 -30.43 3.36 -17.12
C GLN A 10 -29.99 4.35 -16.03
N ALA A 11 -30.74 4.40 -14.94
CA ALA A 11 -30.11 4.70 -13.65
C ALA A 11 -29.41 3.40 -13.25
N THR A 12 -28.12 3.28 -13.57
CA THR A 12 -27.30 2.22 -12.99
C THR A 12 -27.23 2.53 -11.49
N ASN A 13 -27.95 1.76 -10.68
CA ASN A 13 -27.74 1.72 -9.24
C ASN A 13 -26.29 1.29 -9.00
N HIS A 14 -25.40 2.27 -8.88
CA HIS A 14 -24.05 2.03 -8.39
C HIS A 14 -24.13 2.04 -6.87
N GLU A 15 -24.63 0.93 -6.32
CA GLU A 15 -24.35 0.60 -4.92
C GLU A 15 -22.85 0.76 -4.71
N PRO A 16 -22.39 1.56 -3.73
CA PRO A 16 -20.97 1.64 -3.46
C PRO A 16 -20.53 0.25 -3.04
N GLN A 17 -19.84 -0.45 -3.95
CA GLN A 17 -19.04 -1.60 -3.59
C GLN A 17 -18.07 -1.07 -2.54
N ASP A 18 -18.24 -1.48 -1.27
CA ASP A 18 -17.28 -1.21 -0.21
C ASP A 18 -15.95 -1.83 -0.63
N MET A 19 -15.16 -1.06 -1.36
CA MET A 19 -13.89 -1.50 -1.89
C MET A 19 -12.95 -1.61 -0.72
N VAL A 20 -12.66 -2.85 -0.31
CA VAL A 20 -11.74 -3.13 0.79
C VAL A 20 -10.35 -2.61 0.42
N GLU A 21 -10.00 -1.45 0.96
CA GLU A 21 -8.70 -0.82 0.75
C GLU A 21 -7.59 -1.67 1.39
N ARG A 22 -6.45 -1.75 0.70
CA ARG A 22 -5.25 -2.44 1.18
C ARG A 22 -4.05 -1.54 0.93
N THR A 23 -3.14 -1.54 1.90
CA THR A 23 -1.89 -0.79 1.81
C THR A 23 -0.71 -1.65 2.25
N LEU A 24 0.48 -1.32 1.74
CA LEU A 24 1.73 -1.98 2.08
C LEU A 24 2.45 -1.15 3.14
N ILE A 25 2.77 -1.78 4.27
CA ILE A 25 3.58 -1.18 5.33
C ILE A 25 4.92 -1.90 5.36
N ILE A 26 6.01 -1.12 5.34
CA ILE A 26 7.38 -1.64 5.40
C ILE A 26 8.05 -1.12 6.66
N ILE A 27 8.46 -2.05 7.53
CA ILE A 27 9.31 -1.73 8.68
C ILE A 27 10.76 -1.83 8.20
N LYS A 28 11.46 -0.70 8.16
CA LYS A 28 12.86 -0.59 7.73
C LYS A 28 13.81 -1.30 8.71
N PRO A 29 15.06 -1.63 8.31
CA PRO A 29 16.01 -2.36 9.16
C PRO A 29 16.20 -1.77 10.55
N ASP A 30 16.26 -0.44 10.66
CA ASP A 30 16.37 0.29 11.93
C ASP A 30 15.19 0.03 12.89
N GLY A 31 13.98 -0.09 12.36
CA GLY A 31 12.79 -0.41 13.16
C GLY A 31 12.85 -1.82 13.76
N ILE A 32 13.47 -2.76 13.05
CA ILE A 32 13.72 -4.11 13.54
C ILE A 32 14.84 -4.10 14.59
N HIS A 33 15.99 -3.47 14.31
CA HIS A 33 17.12 -3.39 15.23
C HIS A 33 16.78 -2.70 16.55
N ARG A 34 15.83 -1.77 16.53
CA ARG A 34 15.33 -1.07 17.72
C ARG A 34 14.18 -1.78 18.42
N HIS A 35 13.84 -3.00 18.01
CA HIS A 35 12.76 -3.82 18.58
C HIS A 35 11.37 -3.14 18.51
N LEU A 36 11.13 -2.31 17.48
CA LEU A 36 9.89 -1.53 17.34
C LEU A 36 8.78 -2.25 16.56
N ALA A 37 9.05 -3.43 16.00
CA ALA A 37 8.11 -4.13 15.12
C ALA A 37 6.75 -4.39 15.79
N GLY A 38 6.74 -4.94 17.01
CA GLY A 38 5.51 -5.23 17.75
C GLY A 38 4.72 -3.97 18.11
N GLU A 39 5.41 -2.91 18.53
CA GLU A 39 4.78 -1.61 18.83
C GLU A 39 4.14 -1.00 17.58
N ILE A 40 4.81 -1.08 16.43
CA ILE A 40 4.27 -0.58 15.15
C ILE A 40 3.04 -1.38 14.76
N ILE A 41 3.11 -2.71 14.73
CA ILE A 41 1.98 -3.58 14.37
C ILE A 41 0.78 -3.33 15.31
N GLY A 42 1.04 -3.29 16.62
CA GLY A 42 0.02 -3.07 17.63
C GLY A 42 -0.70 -1.72 17.47
N ARG A 43 -0.03 -0.67 16.95
CA ARG A 43 -0.68 0.61 16.64
C ARG A 43 -1.69 0.49 15.49
N PHE A 44 -1.41 -0.32 14.48
CA PHE A 44 -2.35 -0.53 13.37
C PHE A 44 -3.55 -1.37 13.82
N GLU A 45 -3.31 -2.43 14.57
CA GLU A 45 -4.38 -3.29 15.10
C GLU A 45 -5.30 -2.51 16.06
N LYS A 46 -4.74 -1.71 16.97
CA LYS A 46 -5.53 -0.85 17.89
C LYS A 46 -6.40 0.19 17.16
N ARG A 47 -6.01 0.59 15.93
CA ARG A 47 -6.82 1.48 15.08
C ARG A 47 -7.92 0.75 14.32
N GLY A 48 -7.97 -0.58 14.39
CA GLY A 48 -8.95 -1.40 13.69
C GLY A 48 -8.50 -1.87 12.29
N PHE A 49 -7.24 -1.65 11.91
CA PHE A 49 -6.72 -2.22 10.67
C PHE A 49 -6.50 -3.72 10.83
N LYS A 50 -6.89 -4.48 9.80
CA LYS A 50 -6.66 -5.92 9.73
C LYS A 50 -5.31 -6.20 9.07
N LEU A 51 -4.41 -6.88 9.79
CA LEU A 51 -3.20 -7.45 9.17
C LEU A 51 -3.62 -8.61 8.24
N VAL A 52 -3.45 -8.42 6.94
CA VAL A 52 -3.85 -9.43 5.93
C VAL A 52 -2.71 -10.37 5.53
N ALA A 53 -1.47 -9.90 5.62
CA ALA A 53 -0.26 -10.67 5.32
C ALA A 53 0.95 -10.02 5.99
N ALA A 54 1.99 -10.82 6.28
CA ALA A 54 3.28 -10.34 6.77
C ALA A 54 4.40 -11.21 6.20
N LYS A 55 5.56 -10.60 5.93
CA LYS A 55 6.77 -11.29 5.49
C LYS A 55 7.99 -10.64 6.13
N PHE A 56 8.81 -11.45 6.79
CA PHE A 56 10.13 -11.04 7.25
C PHE A 56 11.18 -11.53 6.25
N MET A 57 11.98 -10.64 5.71
CA MET A 57 13.06 -10.98 4.79
C MET A 57 14.14 -9.92 4.80
N GLN A 58 15.35 -10.32 4.42
CA GLN A 58 16.39 -9.38 4.01
C GLN A 58 16.13 -8.97 2.56
N THR A 59 16.13 -7.66 2.30
CA THR A 59 15.87 -7.13 0.95
C THR A 59 17.12 -7.37 0.09
N SER A 60 16.94 -7.91 -1.12
CA SER A 60 18.03 -7.95 -2.09
C SER A 60 18.19 -6.57 -2.74
N GLU A 61 19.40 -6.24 -3.19
CA GLU A 61 19.65 -4.95 -3.85
C GLU A 61 18.71 -4.72 -5.05
N GLY A 62 18.47 -5.76 -5.85
CA GLY A 62 17.54 -5.70 -6.98
C GLY A 62 16.10 -5.34 -6.56
N LEU A 63 15.62 -5.94 -5.46
CA LEU A 63 14.29 -5.64 -4.92
C LEU A 63 14.22 -4.22 -4.32
N ALA A 64 15.27 -3.77 -3.63
CA ALA A 64 15.36 -2.41 -3.12
C ALA A 64 15.32 -1.37 -4.25
N ARG A 65 16.06 -1.61 -5.34
CA ARG A 65 16.04 -0.77 -6.54
C ARG A 65 14.65 -0.73 -7.19
N GLN A 66 13.97 -1.88 -7.28
CA GLN A 66 12.60 -1.94 -7.80
C GLN A 66 11.61 -1.16 -6.92
N LEU A 67 11.68 -1.32 -5.60
CA LEU A 67 10.80 -0.65 -4.64
C LEU A 67 10.95 0.89 -4.71
N TYR A 68 12.18 1.38 -4.89
CA TYR A 68 12.48 2.81 -4.95
C TYR A 68 12.79 3.31 -6.37
N ALA A 69 12.33 2.62 -7.42
CA ALA A 69 12.61 2.98 -8.81
C ALA A 69 12.22 4.43 -9.15
N VAL A 70 11.18 4.97 -8.51
CA VAL A 70 10.73 6.37 -8.63
C VAL A 70 11.79 7.39 -8.16
N HIS A 71 12.81 6.94 -7.44
CA HIS A 71 13.92 7.78 -6.99
C HIS A 71 15.19 7.58 -7.81
N GLN A 72 15.16 6.78 -8.87
CA GLN A 72 16.29 6.61 -9.77
C GLN A 72 16.73 7.96 -10.34
N GLY A 73 18.05 8.18 -10.40
CA GLY A 73 18.65 9.44 -10.85
C GLY A 73 18.75 10.52 -9.77
N LYS A 74 18.16 10.32 -8.58
CA LYS A 74 18.36 11.23 -7.44
C LYS A 74 19.69 10.93 -6.75
N PRO A 75 20.41 11.95 -6.22
CA PRO A 75 21.75 11.76 -5.64
C PRO A 75 21.78 10.83 -4.43
N PHE A 76 20.65 10.63 -3.75
CA PHE A 76 20.53 9.76 -2.58
C PHE A 76 20.10 8.32 -2.91
N PHE A 77 19.80 8.00 -4.18
CA PHE A 77 19.21 6.71 -4.55
C PHE A 77 20.12 5.53 -4.19
N GLU A 78 21.41 5.61 -4.54
CA GLU A 78 22.37 4.55 -4.24
C GLU A 78 22.57 4.36 -2.73
N GLY A 79 22.58 5.46 -1.98
CA GLY A 79 22.64 5.40 -0.51
C GLY A 79 21.40 4.74 0.09
N LEU A 80 20.22 5.03 -0.46
CA LEU A 80 18.95 4.43 -0.03
C LEU A 80 18.90 2.94 -0.33
N VAL A 81 19.36 2.52 -1.52
CA VAL A 81 19.43 1.11 -1.90
C VAL A 81 20.40 0.35 -1.00
N LYS A 82 21.57 0.92 -0.71
CA LYS A 82 22.58 0.31 0.18
C LYS A 82 22.12 0.22 1.64
N TYR A 83 21.21 1.10 2.06
CA TYR A 83 20.66 1.12 3.41
C TYR A 83 19.66 -0.02 3.67
N LEU A 84 18.96 -0.49 2.63
CA LEU A 84 17.87 -1.48 2.71
C LEU A 84 18.38 -2.92 2.62
#